data_AF-A0A835JE30-F1
#
_entry.id   AF-A0A835JE30-F1
#
_cell.length_a   1.000
_cell.length_b   1.000
_cell.length_c   1.000
_cell.angle_alpha   90.00
_cell.angle_beta   90.00
_cell.angle_gamma   90.00
#
_symmetry.space_group_name_H-M   'P 1'
#
loop_
_entity.id
_entity.type
_entity.pdbx_description
1 polymer ?
#
loop_
_entity_poly.entity_id
_entity_poly.type
_entity_poly.pdbx_seq_one_letter_code
_entity_poly.pdbx_strand_id
1 'polypeptide(L)'
;MALFLKKEGKLLELVDPSLGQDYNEEEVITMINVALLCSNVSAAVRPAMSTVVSMLEGKAAVQDFDIADKSKSMDENKIEEMRKHFQVINKQEISETQTQSMSMDGPWTAASTSDGDLYPISLNSDYLKGRD
;
A
#
# COMPACT_ATOMS: atom_id res chain seq x y z
N MET A 1 8.51 9.47 12.33
CA MET A 1 8.32 10.83 12.88
C MET A 1 6.88 11.06 13.33
N ALA A 2 5.89 11.15 12.41
CA ALA A 2 4.51 11.51 12.78
C ALA A 2 3.84 10.57 13.81
N LEU A 3 4.00 9.25 13.69
CA LEU A 3 3.45 8.29 14.67
C LEU A 3 4.06 8.44 16.08
N PHE A 4 5.32 8.88 16.16
CA PHE A 4 5.99 9.12 17.44
C PHE A 4 5.45 10.39 18.09
N LEU A 5 5.36 11.49 17.32
CA LEU A 5 4.76 12.75 17.79
C LEU A 5 3.31 12.57 18.21
N LYS A 6 2.54 11.71 17.53
CA LYS A 6 1.19 11.32 17.96
C LYS A 6 1.19 10.71 19.36
N LYS A 7 2.09 9.76 19.63
CA LYS A 7 2.22 9.12 20.95
C LYS A 7 2.67 10.09 22.05
N GLU A 8 3.47 11.09 21.70
CA GLU A 8 3.91 12.13 22.64
C GLU A 8 2.89 13.28 22.80
N GLY A 9 1.81 13.30 22.02
CA GLY A 9 0.84 14.40 22.01
C GLY A 9 1.36 15.70 21.36
N LYS A 10 2.41 15.61 20.54
CA LYS A 10 3.13 16.75 19.93
C LYS A 10 2.86 16.89 18.43
N LEU A 11 1.62 16.63 17.99
CA LEU A 11 1.28 16.67 16.56
C LEU A 11 1.45 18.06 15.93
N LEU A 12 1.35 19.14 16.72
CA LEU A 12 1.52 20.51 16.23
C LEU A 12 2.96 20.81 15.77
N GLU A 13 3.94 19.99 16.13
CA GLU A 13 5.32 20.11 15.60
C GLU A 13 5.42 19.76 14.10
N LEU A 14 4.37 19.15 13.52
CA LEU A 14 4.30 18.85 12.09
C LEU A 14 3.77 20.02 11.25
N VAL A 15 3.28 21.08 11.87
CA VAL A 15 2.69 22.22 11.17
C VAL A 15 3.79 23.00 10.45
N ASP A 16 3.52 23.39 9.20
CA ASP A 16 4.44 24.23 8.44
C ASP A 16 4.64 25.58 9.16
N PRO A 17 5.89 25.95 9.54
CA PRO A 17 6.17 27.23 10.18
C PRO A 17 5.70 28.46 9.40
N SER A 18 5.53 28.36 8.07
CA SER A 18 5.03 29.49 7.26
C SER A 18 3.57 29.87 7.55
N LEU A 19 2.79 28.97 8.16
CA LEU A 19 1.41 29.24 8.58
C LEU A 19 1.35 30.13 9.84
N GLY A 20 2.47 30.35 10.53
CA GLY A 20 2.53 31.19 11.72
C GLY A 20 1.68 30.61 12.86
N GLN A 21 0.80 31.43 13.44
CA GLN A 21 -0.17 31.04 14.48
C GLN A 21 -1.62 31.24 14.03
N ASP A 22 -1.84 31.49 12.74
CA ASP A 22 -3.16 31.78 12.17
C ASP A 22 -3.83 30.49 11.70
N TYR A 23 -4.01 29.54 12.62
CA TYR A 23 -4.73 28.30 12.37
C TYR A 23 -5.43 27.80 13.62
N ASN A 24 -6.49 27.03 13.43
CA ASN A 24 -7.15 26.33 14.52
C ASN A 24 -6.39 25.02 14.82
N GLU A 25 -5.90 24.88 16.06
CA GLU A 25 -5.13 23.71 16.48
C GLU A 25 -5.93 22.40 16.37
N GLU A 26 -7.23 22.43 16.68
CA GLU A 26 -8.09 21.25 16.63
C GLU A 26 -8.31 20.75 15.19
N GLU A 27 -8.53 21.66 14.24
CA GLU A 27 -8.65 21.36 12.81
C GLU A 27 -7.36 20.78 12.24
N VAL A 28 -6.21 21.34 12.65
CA VAL A 28 -4.90 20.83 12.26
C VAL A 28 -4.67 19.42 12.79
N ILE A 29 -4.93 19.18 14.08
CA ILE A 29 -4.80 17.86 14.68
C ILE A 29 -5.72 16.86 13.98
N THR A 30 -6.95 17.28 13.67
CA THR A 30 -7.92 16.47 12.91
C THR A 30 -7.39 16.12 11.53
N MET A 31 -6.87 17.10 10.80
CA MET A 31 -6.31 16.92 9.45
C MET A 31 -5.11 15.96 9.46
N ILE A 32 -4.21 16.10 10.45
CA ILE A 32 -3.07 15.19 10.61
C ILE A 32 -3.54 13.77 10.90
N ASN A 33 -4.53 13.58 11.78
CA ASN A 33 -5.09 12.26 12.06
C ASN A 33 -5.74 11.64 10.82
N VAL A 34 -6.50 12.40 10.04
CA VAL A 34 -7.06 11.94 8.76
C VAL A 34 -5.95 11.52 7.79
N ALA A 35 -4.88 12.32 7.67
CA ALA A 35 -3.74 11.99 6.81
C ALA A 35 -3.07 10.68 7.24
N LEU A 36 -2.87 10.46 8.55
CA LEU A 36 -2.30 9.23 9.09
C LEU A 36 -3.15 7.98 8.77
N LEU A 37 -4.48 8.12 8.74
CA LEU A 37 -5.38 7.04 8.33
C LEU A 37 -5.28 6.75 6.83
N CYS A 38 -5.26 7.80 6.01
CA CYS A 38 -5.19 7.67 4.55
C CYS A 38 -3.84 7.10 4.08
N SER A 39 -2.75 7.46 4.76
CA SER A 39 -1.40 6.99 4.45
C SER A 39 -1.03 5.69 5.17
N ASN A 40 -1.98 4.97 5.75
CA ASN A 40 -1.69 3.75 6.48
C ASN A 40 -1.12 2.66 5.54
N VAL A 41 -0.12 1.91 6.00
CA VAL A 41 0.49 0.81 5.23
C VAL A 41 -0.55 -0.26 4.91
N SER A 42 -1.46 -0.53 5.84
CA SER A 42 -2.57 -1.46 5.64
C SER A 42 -3.71 -0.78 4.89
N ALA A 43 -3.99 -1.26 3.67
CA ALA A 43 -5.12 -0.78 2.88
C ALA A 43 -6.47 -0.97 3.60
N ALA A 44 -6.60 -1.99 4.45
CA ALA A 44 -7.83 -2.29 5.19
C ALA A 44 -8.16 -1.25 6.27
N VAL A 45 -7.20 -0.41 6.67
CA VAL A 45 -7.39 0.66 7.66
C VAL A 45 -7.65 2.01 6.97
N ARG A 46 -7.34 2.13 5.68
CA ARG A 46 -7.57 3.38 4.93
C ARG A 46 -9.07 3.64 4.81
N PRO A 47 -9.57 4.81 5.23
CA PRO A 47 -10.98 5.15 5.12
C PRO A 47 -11.40 5.32 3.66
N ALA A 48 -12.70 5.09 3.39
CA ALA A 48 -13.29 5.46 2.11
C ALA A 48 -13.25 6.99 1.94
N MET A 49 -13.07 7.47 0.71
CA MET A 49 -12.99 8.91 0.44
C MET A 49 -14.26 9.67 0.88
N SER A 50 -15.43 9.07 0.82
CA SER A 50 -16.66 9.65 1.37
C SER A 50 -16.57 9.88 2.87
N THR A 51 -15.98 8.93 3.61
CA THR A 51 -15.71 9.08 5.04
C THR A 51 -14.69 10.18 5.30
N VAL A 52 -13.62 10.24 4.49
CA VAL A 52 -12.61 11.32 4.57
C VAL A 52 -13.26 12.68 4.43
N VAL A 53 -14.10 12.87 3.42
CA VAL A 53 -14.83 14.13 3.21
C VAL A 53 -15.73 14.44 4.40
N SER A 54 -16.52 13.48 4.88
CA SER A 54 -17.37 13.68 6.06
C SER A 54 -16.56 14.06 7.32
N MET A 55 -15.36 13.52 7.51
CA MET A 55 -14.47 13.89 8.61
C MET A 55 -13.96 15.33 8.47
N LEU A 56 -13.54 15.73 7.26
CA LEU A 56 -13.04 17.08 6.98
C LEU A 56 -14.15 18.15 7.03
N GLU A 57 -15.39 17.78 6.72
CA GLU A 57 -16.57 18.65 6.87
C GLU A 57 -17.08 18.73 8.32
N GLY A 58 -16.44 18.03 9.26
CA GLY A 58 -16.87 17.98 10.67
C GLY A 58 -18.16 17.18 10.92
N LYS A 59 -18.65 16.43 9.92
CA LYS A 59 -19.87 15.61 10.01
C LYS A 59 -19.63 14.24 10.65
N ALA A 60 -18.37 13.81 10.72
CA ALA A 60 -17.98 12.54 11.32
C ALA A 60 -16.73 12.70 12.20
N ALA A 61 -16.68 12.01 13.33
CA ALA A 61 -15.49 11.99 14.19
C ALA A 61 -14.37 11.15 13.57
N VAL A 62 -13.13 11.57 13.78
CA VAL A 62 -11.94 10.80 13.39
C VAL A 62 -11.72 9.72 14.43
N GLN A 63 -11.75 8.46 14.02
CA GLN A 63 -11.47 7.35 14.93
C GLN A 63 -9.98 7.34 15.28
N ASP A 64 -9.67 7.43 16.57
CA ASP A 64 -8.31 7.30 17.04
C ASP A 64 -7.90 5.83 16.96
N PHE A 65 -7.15 5.48 15.92
CA PHE A 65 -6.48 4.19 15.87
C PHE A 65 -5.29 4.25 16.80
N ASP A 66 -5.45 3.72 18.01
CA ASP A 66 -4.33 3.38 18.87
C ASP A 66 -3.46 2.37 18.12
N ILE A 67 -2.30 2.85 17.64
CA ILE A 67 -1.30 2.07 16.90
C ILE A 67 -0.78 0.89 17.75
N ALA A 68 -1.12 0.84 19.04
CA ALA A 68 -0.69 -0.16 19.99
C ALA A 68 -1.29 -1.56 19.77
N ASP A 69 -2.47 -1.71 19.14
CA ASP A 69 -3.21 -2.99 19.26
C ASP A 69 -3.77 -3.59 17.96
N LYS A 70 -3.08 -3.41 16.83
CA LYS A 70 -3.45 -4.15 15.62
C LYS A 70 -2.30 -4.59 14.74
N SER A 71 -1.14 -4.87 15.34
CA SER A 71 -0.34 -5.98 14.81
C SER A 71 -1.14 -7.27 15.04
N LYS A 72 -2.13 -7.56 14.17
CA LYS A 72 -2.31 -8.95 13.79
C LYS A 72 -1.04 -9.29 13.04
N SER A 73 0.00 -9.66 13.79
CA SER A 73 1.16 -10.32 13.22
C SER A 73 0.59 -11.48 12.42
N MET A 74 0.95 -11.52 11.14
CA MET A 74 0.71 -12.73 10.39
C MET A 74 1.49 -13.81 11.13
N ASP A 75 0.77 -14.80 11.65
CA ASP A 75 1.33 -15.86 12.49
C ASP A 75 2.64 -16.34 11.86
N GLU A 76 3.76 -16.28 12.59
CA GLU A 76 5.09 -16.57 12.05
C GLU A 76 5.12 -17.95 11.39
N ASN A 77 4.29 -18.87 11.89
CA ASN A 77 4.06 -20.19 11.32
C ASN A 77 3.51 -20.13 9.89
N LYS A 78 2.57 -19.23 9.56
CA LYS A 78 2.05 -19.06 8.20
C LYS A 78 3.11 -18.47 7.25
N ILE A 79 3.95 -17.57 7.76
CA ILE A 79 5.06 -17.00 6.96
C ILE A 79 6.07 -18.10 6.63
N GLU A 80 6.37 -18.97 7.59
CA GLU A 80 7.31 -20.06 7.40
C GLU A 80 6.75 -21.17 6.49
N GLU A 81 5.45 -21.46 6.55
CA GLU A 81 4.76 -22.36 5.62
C GLU A 81 4.82 -21.85 4.18
N MET A 82 4.61 -20.55 3.94
CA MET A 82 4.76 -19.96 2.60
C MET A 82 6.20 -20.05 2.08
N ARG A 83 7.20 -19.84 2.95
CA ARG A 83 8.62 -19.96 2.58
C ARG A 83 8.99 -21.39 2.23
N LYS A 84 8.52 -22.38 3.00
CA LYS A 84 8.71 -23.79 2.69
C LYS A 84 8.10 -24.16 1.35
N HIS A 85 6.89 -23.66 1.05
CA HIS A 85 6.24 -23.93 -0.23
C HIS A 85 7.06 -23.42 -1.43
N PHE A 86 7.63 -22.22 -1.32
CA PHE A 86 8.49 -21.65 -2.37
C PHE A 86 9.82 -22.43 -2.53
N GLN A 87 10.40 -22.91 -1.43
CA GLN A 87 11.61 -23.74 -1.49
C GLN A 87 11.34 -25.14 -2.08
N VAL A 88 10.13 -25.69 -1.93
CA VAL A 88 9.75 -26.97 -2.53
C VAL A 88 9.66 -26.84 -4.06
N ILE A 89 9.05 -25.76 -4.57
CA ILE A 89 8.98 -25.46 -6.01
C ILE A 89 10.41 -25.33 -6.59
N ASN A 90 11.30 -24.63 -5.89
CA ASN A 90 12.68 -24.41 -6.36
C ASN A 90 13.59 -25.65 -6.24
N LYS A 91 13.25 -26.62 -5.36
CA LYS A 91 14.01 -27.88 -5.22
C LYS A 91 13.56 -28.97 -6.21
N GLN A 92 12.42 -28.82 -6.87
CA GLN A 92 11.97 -29.73 -7.93
C GLN A 92 12.42 -29.33 -9.34
N GLU A 93 12.97 -28.12 -9.55
CA GLU A 93 13.48 -27.68 -10.86
C GLU A 93 15.01 -27.74 -11.00
N ILE A 94 15.68 -28.76 -10.43
CA ILE A 94 17.05 -29.10 -10.85
C ILE A 94 17.19 -30.62 -11.02
N SER A 95 16.40 -31.19 -11.91
CA SER A 95 16.89 -32.19 -12.88
C SER A 95 15.78 -32.47 -13.90
N GLU A 96 16.17 -32.36 -15.17
CA GLU A 96 15.45 -32.79 -16.38
C GLU A 96 14.47 -31.78 -17.02
N THR A 97 15.06 -30.95 -17.88
CA THR A 97 14.55 -30.44 -19.16
C THR A 97 13.11 -30.79 -19.57
N GLN A 98 12.23 -29.78 -19.74
CA GLN A 98 11.51 -29.44 -20.99
C GLN A 98 10.48 -28.33 -20.70
N THR A 99 10.65 -27.16 -21.30
CA THR A 99 9.62 -26.11 -21.35
C THR A 99 8.39 -26.64 -22.08
N GLN A 100 7.33 -27.02 -21.35
CA GLN A 100 6.02 -27.27 -21.94
C GLN A 100 5.14 -26.04 -21.72
N SER A 101 4.94 -25.29 -22.81
CA SER A 101 3.92 -24.26 -22.94
C SER A 101 2.54 -24.84 -22.64
N MET A 102 1.77 -24.20 -21.76
CA MET A 102 0.35 -24.48 -21.60
C MET A 102 -0.41 -24.06 -22.87
N SER A 103 -0.81 -25.05 -23.67
CA SER A 103 -1.80 -24.89 -24.74
C SER A 103 -3.18 -24.73 -24.12
N MET A 104 -3.85 -23.61 -24.38
CA MET A 104 -5.23 -23.38 -23.93
C MET A 104 -6.20 -23.63 -25.09
N ASP A 105 -6.68 -24.86 -25.24
CA ASP A 105 -7.85 -25.15 -26.07
C ASP A 105 -9.12 -25.00 -25.23
N GLY A 106 -9.72 -23.82 -25.29
CA GLY A 106 -11.04 -23.51 -24.75
C GLY A 106 -11.72 -22.43 -25.61
N PRO A 107 -13.00 -22.56 -25.99
CA PRO A 107 -13.65 -21.58 -26.85
C PRO A 107 -13.88 -20.24 -26.12
N TRP A 108 -13.06 -19.23 -26.39
CA TRP A 108 -13.27 -17.87 -25.90
C TRP A 108 -14.14 -17.08 -26.90
N THR A 109 -15.40 -16.87 -26.54
CA THR A 109 -16.27 -15.82 -27.11
C THR A 109 -16.50 -14.79 -25.99
N ALA A 110 -16.31 -13.48 -26.12
CA ALA A 110 -16.08 -12.60 -27.25
C ALA A 110 -14.97 -11.59 -26.91
N ALA A 111 -14.13 -11.30 -27.90
CA ALA A 111 -13.17 -10.22 -27.85
C ALA A 111 -13.90 -8.86 -27.92
N SER A 112 -13.48 -7.91 -27.08
CA SER A 112 -13.56 -6.47 -27.37
C SER A 112 -12.16 -6.03 -27.77
N THR A 113 -11.97 -5.72 -29.04
CA THR A 113 -10.74 -5.12 -29.57
C THR A 113 -10.64 -3.68 -29.07
N SER A 114 -9.72 -3.40 -28.16
CA SER A 114 -9.20 -2.03 -27.99
C SER A 114 -7.84 -1.99 -28.69
N ASP A 115 -7.81 -1.24 -29.77
CA ASP A 115 -6.64 -0.99 -30.60
C ASP A 115 -5.51 -0.34 -29.79
N GLY A 116 -4.29 -0.88 -29.93
CA GLY A 116 -3.02 -0.26 -29.52
C GLY A 116 -2.67 -0.32 -28.03
N ASP A 117 -1.70 -1.17 -27.68
CA ASP A 117 -0.92 -1.00 -26.44
C ASP A 117 -0.07 0.27 -26.59
N LEU A 118 -0.40 1.33 -25.85
CA LEU A 118 0.29 2.62 -25.95
C LEU A 118 1.73 2.59 -25.42
N TYR A 119 2.18 1.48 -24.79
CA TYR A 119 3.55 1.35 -24.30
C TYR A 119 4.06 -0.09 -24.40
N PRO A 120 4.55 -0.52 -25.57
CA PRO A 120 5.24 -1.80 -25.67
C PRO A 120 6.47 -1.76 -24.75
N ILE A 121 6.55 -2.72 -23.82
CA ILE A 121 7.72 -2.89 -22.95
C ILE A 121 8.89 -3.33 -23.83
N SER A 122 9.73 -2.36 -24.22
CA SER A 122 10.98 -2.66 -24.92
C SER A 122 11.97 -3.27 -23.94
N LEU A 123 12.26 -4.56 -24.09
CA LEU A 123 13.20 -5.33 -23.29
C LEU A 123 14.69 -4.93 -23.48
N ASN A 124 14.95 -3.88 -24.26
CA ASN A 124 16.29 -3.34 -24.54
C ASN A 124 16.48 -1.94 -23.93
N SER A 125 15.82 -1.63 -22.81
CA SER A 125 16.00 -0.33 -22.17
C SER A 125 17.32 -0.30 -21.41
N ASP A 126 18.30 0.45 -21.93
CA ASP A 126 19.61 0.75 -21.32
C ASP A 126 19.52 1.54 -19.99
N TYR A 127 18.33 1.68 -19.38
CA TYR A 127 18.08 2.37 -18.12
C TYR A 127 18.86 1.82 -16.92
N LEU A 128 19.39 0.59 -17.01
CA LEU A 128 20.20 -0.01 -15.95
C LEU A 128 21.71 0.26 -16.08
N LYS A 129 22.17 0.97 -17.11
CA LYS A 129 23.60 1.17 -17.42
C LYS A 129 24.27 2.34 -16.67
N GLY A 130 23.67 2.82 -15.59
CA GLY A 130 24.13 4.04 -14.89
C GLY A 130 24.29 3.90 -13.38
N ARG A 131 24.39 2.68 -12.83
CA ARG A 131 24.58 2.47 -11.40
C ARG A 131 25.81 1.60 -11.13
N ASP A 132 26.96 2.15 -11.50
CA ASP A 132 28.28 1.74 -10.97
C ASP A 132 28.89 2.95 -10.25
#